data_AF-A0A2M8HL05-F1
#
_entry.id   AF-A0A2M8HL05-F1
#
_cell.length_a   1.000
_cell.length_b   1.000
_cell.length_c   1.000
_cell.angle_alpha   90.00
_cell.angle_beta   90.00
_cell.angle_gamma   90.00
#
_symmetry.space_group_name_H-M   'P 1'
#
loop_
_entity.id
_entity.type
_entity.pdbx_description
1 polymer ?
#
loop_
_entity_poly.entity_id
_entity_poly.type
_entity_poly.pdbx_seq_one_letter_code
_entity_poly.pdbx_strand_id
1 'polypeptide(L)'
;MEKYLKPEELNLKTYLQAKANTRSTKDDLEFRFRRLGLERLQYWKLKTLIPDLVLPTRFYMGWKVRTTPWGVPLVALTPCDNQKLLPGKHMKEFMNLREKIPQNPIADTLFPKWKLNFDTHQFGVIGRAHLKRIAFDFHRIIEVTKYLANEEKLIFDVHSENIIITYPDFTLRLFDFHLFDEHLYEPSQENPSPELDHIHMIEEFIRSFEL
;
A
#
# COMPACT_ATOMS: atom_id res chain seq x y z
N MET A 1 -17.33 -8.75 10.76
CA MET A 1 -16.34 -9.11 9.72
C MET A 1 -16.92 -10.03 8.67
N GLU A 2 -17.73 -11.05 9.03
CA GLU A 2 -18.35 -11.97 8.06
C GLU A 2 -19.23 -11.29 6.99
N LYS A 3 -19.86 -10.15 7.31
CA LYS A 3 -20.59 -9.32 6.32
C LYS A 3 -19.75 -8.83 5.13
N TYR A 4 -18.42 -8.86 5.25
CA TYR A 4 -17.51 -8.47 4.19
C TYR A 4 -16.98 -9.66 3.40
N LEU A 5 -17.38 -10.88 3.72
CA LEU A 5 -17.10 -12.09 2.96
C LEU A 5 -18.29 -12.43 2.06
N LYS A 6 -18.02 -13.02 0.90
CA LYS A 6 -19.05 -13.54 0.02
C LYS A 6 -19.62 -14.85 0.56
N PRO A 7 -20.88 -15.22 0.23
CA PRO A 7 -21.45 -16.51 0.63
C PRO A 7 -20.56 -17.70 0.26
N GLU A 8 -19.92 -17.67 -0.91
CA GLU A 8 -19.03 -18.73 -1.37
C GLU A 8 -17.76 -18.84 -0.51
N GLU A 9 -17.26 -17.71 -0.01
CA GLU A 9 -16.08 -17.66 0.88
C GLU A 9 -16.43 -18.17 2.27
N LEU A 10 -17.62 -17.84 2.78
CA LEU A 10 -18.12 -18.39 4.03
C LEU A 10 -18.31 -19.91 3.93
N ASN A 11 -18.89 -20.39 2.83
CA ASN A 11 -19.03 -21.82 2.57
C ASN A 11 -17.67 -22.54 2.51
N LEU A 12 -16.69 -21.94 1.83
CA LEU A 12 -15.33 -22.46 1.78
C LEU A 12 -14.68 -22.49 3.18
N LYS A 13 -14.84 -21.43 3.98
CA LYS A 13 -14.35 -21.38 5.37
C LYS A 13 -14.93 -22.53 6.19
N THR A 14 -16.25 -22.69 6.18
CA THR A 14 -16.95 -23.74 6.93
C THR A 14 -16.49 -25.13 6.50
N TYR A 15 -16.37 -25.37 5.19
CA TYR A 15 -15.86 -26.63 4.65
C TYR A 15 -14.43 -26.94 5.11
N LEU A 16 -13.53 -25.96 5.04
CA LEU A 16 -12.14 -26.14 5.46
C LEU A 16 -12.01 -26.34 6.97
N GLN A 17 -12.77 -25.61 7.78
CA GLN A 17 -12.81 -25.78 9.23
C GLN A 17 -13.36 -27.15 9.64
N ALA A 18 -14.34 -27.70 8.91
CA ALA A 18 -14.85 -29.05 9.15
C ALA A 18 -13.80 -30.13 8.88
N LYS A 19 -12.85 -29.88 7.97
CA LYS A 19 -11.73 -30.78 7.63
C LYS A 19 -10.48 -30.56 8.49
N ALA A 20 -10.44 -29.54 9.32
CA ALA A 20 -9.30 -29.22 10.15
C ALA A 20 -9.25 -30.12 11.39
N ASN A 21 -8.12 -30.81 11.58
CA ASN A 21 -7.92 -31.79 12.65
C ASN A 21 -7.62 -31.19 14.02
N THR A 22 -7.23 -29.91 14.09
CA THR A 22 -6.89 -29.25 15.35
C THR A 22 -7.62 -27.93 15.52
N ARG A 23 -7.80 -27.51 16.78
CA ARG A 23 -8.35 -26.19 17.11
C ARG A 23 -7.48 -25.06 16.55
N SER A 24 -6.15 -25.17 16.67
CA SER A 24 -5.21 -24.19 16.14
C SER A 24 -5.38 -23.97 14.63
N THR A 25 -5.55 -25.05 13.86
CA THR A 25 -5.79 -24.94 12.41
C THR A 25 -7.14 -24.28 12.10
N LYS A 26 -8.18 -24.50 12.92
CA LYS A 26 -9.48 -23.83 12.76
C LYS A 26 -9.39 -22.33 13.03
N ASP A 27 -8.64 -21.95 14.07
CA ASP A 27 -8.40 -20.56 14.45
C ASP A 27 -7.56 -19.82 13.39
N ASP A 28 -6.54 -20.48 12.83
CA ASP A 28 -5.75 -19.95 11.70
C ASP A 28 -6.61 -19.71 10.46
N LEU A 29 -7.48 -20.66 10.10
CA LEU A 29 -8.45 -20.48 9.01
C LEU A 29 -9.38 -19.30 9.29
N GLU A 30 -9.94 -19.20 10.50
CA GLU A 30 -10.79 -18.08 10.89
C GLU A 30 -10.07 -16.74 10.73
N PHE A 31 -8.81 -16.66 11.19
CA PHE A 31 -7.99 -15.46 11.05
C PHE A 31 -7.76 -15.08 9.58
N ARG A 32 -7.42 -16.05 8.72
CA ARG A 32 -7.17 -15.80 7.29
C ARG A 32 -8.41 -15.26 6.57
N PHE A 33 -9.58 -15.85 6.82
CA PHE A 33 -10.83 -15.35 6.23
C PHE A 33 -11.23 -13.98 6.80
N ARG A 34 -10.98 -13.73 8.09
CA ARG A 34 -11.16 -12.39 8.68
C ARG A 34 -10.28 -11.34 8.01
N ARG A 35 -9.01 -11.67 7.79
CA ARG A 35 -8.05 -10.81 7.09
C ARG A 35 -8.53 -10.47 5.67
N LEU A 36 -9.01 -11.45 4.90
CA LEU A 36 -9.59 -11.20 3.58
C LEU A 36 -10.75 -10.19 3.61
N GLY A 37 -11.65 -10.33 4.59
CA GLY A 37 -12.76 -9.40 4.80
C GLY A 37 -12.29 -7.99 5.16
N LEU A 38 -11.20 -7.88 5.94
CA LEU A 38 -10.59 -6.60 6.31
C LEU A 38 -9.94 -5.92 5.11
N GLU A 39 -9.12 -6.63 4.33
CA GLU A 39 -8.48 -6.10 3.11
C GLU A 39 -9.54 -5.54 2.14
N ARG A 40 -10.67 -6.24 1.99
CA ARG A 40 -11.82 -5.77 1.19
C ARG A 40 -12.48 -4.52 1.78
N LEU A 41 -12.61 -4.43 3.10
CA LEU A 41 -13.16 -3.24 3.76
C LEU A 41 -12.25 -2.02 3.56
N GLN A 42 -10.95 -2.18 3.79
CA GLN A 42 -9.94 -1.12 3.59
C GLN A 42 -9.97 -0.62 2.14
N TYR A 43 -10.03 -1.55 1.20
CA TYR A 43 -10.21 -1.25 -0.22
C TYR A 43 -11.43 -0.38 -0.50
N TRP A 44 -12.61 -0.77 0.01
CA TRP A 44 -13.84 0.00 -0.20
C TRP A 44 -13.80 1.37 0.46
N LYS A 45 -13.15 1.49 1.62
CA LYS A 45 -12.97 2.77 2.31
C LYS A 45 -12.23 3.76 1.41
N LEU A 46 -11.04 3.39 0.92
CA LEU A 46 -10.27 4.26 0.04
C LEU A 46 -10.93 4.49 -1.31
N LYS A 47 -11.53 3.45 -1.89
CA LYS A 47 -12.27 3.60 -3.14
C LYS A 47 -13.44 4.58 -3.01
N THR A 48 -14.01 4.75 -1.82
CA THR A 48 -15.08 5.76 -1.61
C THR A 48 -14.50 7.18 -1.56
N LEU A 49 -13.30 7.35 -1.02
CA LEU A 49 -12.65 8.66 -0.87
C LEU A 49 -11.97 9.14 -2.15
N ILE A 50 -11.27 8.24 -2.86
CA ILE A 50 -10.51 8.52 -4.09
C ILE A 50 -10.78 7.43 -5.16
N PRO A 51 -12.03 7.34 -5.65
CA PRO A 51 -12.52 6.23 -6.49
C PRO A 51 -11.75 6.04 -7.80
N ASP A 52 -11.30 7.15 -8.38
CA ASP A 52 -10.58 7.18 -9.64
C ASP A 52 -9.09 6.85 -9.49
N LEU A 53 -8.50 7.00 -8.30
CA LEU A 53 -7.10 6.69 -8.05
C LEU A 53 -6.89 5.22 -7.65
N VAL A 54 -7.86 4.60 -6.98
CA VAL A 54 -7.74 3.22 -6.48
C VAL A 54 -7.99 2.20 -7.59
N LEU A 55 -7.04 1.28 -7.81
CA LEU A 55 -7.21 0.25 -8.82
C LEU A 55 -8.35 -0.73 -8.51
N PRO A 56 -9.12 -1.19 -9.50
CA PRO A 56 -10.04 -2.30 -9.32
C PRO A 56 -9.31 -3.57 -8.87
N THR A 57 -9.59 -4.03 -7.65
CA THR A 57 -8.95 -5.22 -7.05
C THR A 57 -9.99 -6.28 -6.71
N ARG A 58 -9.72 -7.53 -7.09
CA ARG A 58 -10.54 -8.69 -6.71
C ARG A 58 -9.86 -9.45 -5.58
N PHE A 59 -10.52 -9.56 -4.43
CA PHE A 59 -10.04 -10.30 -3.26
C PHE A 59 -10.63 -11.71 -3.23
N TYR A 60 -9.81 -12.73 -2.97
CA TYR A 60 -10.20 -14.14 -2.85
C TYR A 60 -9.21 -14.92 -1.95
N MET A 61 -9.59 -16.12 -1.51
CA MET A 61 -8.65 -17.05 -0.87
C MET A 61 -7.95 -17.91 -1.92
N GLY A 62 -6.63 -17.99 -1.89
CA GLY A 62 -5.82 -18.81 -2.81
C GLY A 62 -4.79 -19.68 -2.09
N TRP A 63 -4.27 -20.69 -2.78
CA TRP A 63 -3.14 -21.49 -2.29
C TRP A 63 -1.83 -20.85 -2.75
N LYS A 64 -0.93 -20.57 -1.79
CA LYS A 64 0.43 -20.12 -2.06
C LYS A 64 1.39 -21.27 -1.83
N VAL A 65 2.17 -21.58 -2.85
CA VAL A 65 3.24 -22.59 -2.79
C VAL A 65 4.57 -21.85 -2.70
N ARG A 66 5.36 -22.14 -1.67
CA ARG A 66 6.73 -21.64 -1.51
C ARG A 66 7.68 -22.82 -1.43
N THR A 67 8.75 -22.78 -2.22
CA THR A 67 9.83 -23.77 -2.12
C THR A 67 10.68 -23.43 -0.90
N THR A 68 10.85 -24.37 0.01
CA THR A 68 11.77 -24.20 1.15
C THR A 68 13.23 -24.37 0.70
N PRO A 69 14.22 -23.90 1.47
CA PRO A 69 15.64 -24.12 1.17
C PRO A 69 16.03 -25.59 1.00
N TRP A 70 15.24 -26.52 1.56
CA TRP A 70 15.42 -27.97 1.46
C TRP A 70 14.61 -28.63 0.32
N GLY A 71 14.02 -27.83 -0.57
CA GLY A 71 13.27 -28.32 -1.74
C GLY A 71 11.85 -28.85 -1.44
N VAL A 72 11.42 -28.86 -0.17
CA VAL A 72 10.06 -29.27 0.20
C VAL A 72 9.09 -28.11 -0.06
N PRO A 73 7.98 -28.32 -0.80
CA PRO A 73 7.00 -27.28 -1.02
C PRO A 73 6.17 -27.03 0.25
N LEU A 74 6.18 -25.79 0.73
CA LEU A 74 5.25 -25.32 1.74
C LEU A 74 4.01 -24.77 1.05
N VAL A 75 2.86 -25.39 1.29
CA VAL A 75 1.56 -24.95 0.75
C VAL A 75 0.73 -24.34 1.87
N ALA A 76 0.29 -23.09 1.69
CA ALA A 76 -0.53 -22.38 2.66
C ALA A 76 -1.70 -21.68 1.97
N LEU A 77 -2.88 -21.73 2.58
CA LEU A 77 -4.02 -20.93 2.13
C LEU A 77 -3.75 -19.48 2.50
N THR A 78 -3.91 -18.51 1.62
CA THR A 78 -3.65 -17.09 1.91
C THR A 78 -4.74 -16.21 1.30
N PRO A 79 -5.07 -15.08 1.93
CA PRO A 79 -5.72 -13.99 1.20
C PRO A 79 -4.86 -13.62 -0.01
N CYS A 80 -5.52 -13.51 -1.14
CA CYS A 80 -4.96 -13.10 -2.41
C CYS A 80 -5.81 -11.99 -2.98
N ASP A 81 -5.18 -11.16 -3.80
CA ASP A 81 -5.84 -10.23 -4.65
C ASP A 81 -5.41 -10.41 -6.11
N ASN A 82 -6.21 -9.88 -7.02
CA ASN A 82 -5.90 -9.83 -8.43
C ASN A 82 -6.19 -8.43 -8.95
N GLN A 83 -5.14 -7.80 -9.48
CA GLN A 83 -5.13 -6.45 -10.00
C GLN A 83 -4.86 -6.49 -11.50
N LYS A 84 -5.41 -5.51 -12.23
CA LYS A 84 -5.08 -5.35 -13.64
C LYS A 84 -3.63 -4.88 -13.75
N LEU A 85 -2.83 -5.56 -14.56
CA LEU A 85 -1.54 -5.06 -14.98
C LEU A 85 -1.76 -3.77 -15.80
N LEU A 86 -1.11 -2.69 -15.37
CA LEU A 86 -1.15 -1.42 -16.07
C LEU A 86 0.23 -1.05 -16.58
N PRO A 87 0.35 -0.59 -17.84
CA PRO A 87 1.60 0.00 -18.31
C PRO A 87 1.84 1.31 -17.56
N GLY A 88 3.01 1.44 -16.93
CA GLY A 88 3.31 2.57 -16.07
C GLY A 88 4.71 2.46 -15.47
N LYS A 89 5.07 3.46 -14.69
CA LYS A 89 6.22 3.43 -13.77
C LYS A 89 5.74 3.66 -12.35
N HIS A 90 6.32 2.95 -11.41
CA HIS A 90 6.12 3.16 -9.99
C HIS A 90 6.78 4.48 -9.57
N MET A 91 6.21 5.17 -8.59
CA MET A 91 6.81 6.40 -8.05
C MET A 91 8.27 6.18 -7.59
N LYS A 92 8.55 5.00 -7.04
CA LYS A 92 9.90 4.57 -6.62
C LYS A 92 10.94 4.62 -7.75
N GLU A 93 10.55 4.38 -9.00
CA GLU A 93 11.48 4.39 -10.13
C GLU A 93 12.00 5.79 -10.43
N PHE A 94 11.25 6.83 -10.07
CA PHE A 94 11.67 8.22 -10.23
C PHE A 94 12.61 8.69 -9.11
N MET A 95 12.81 7.91 -8.04
CA MET A 95 13.65 8.27 -6.89
C MET A 95 15.15 8.07 -7.22
N ASN A 96 15.91 9.15 -7.20
CA ASN A 96 17.37 9.19 -7.23
C ASN A 96 17.91 9.38 -5.79
N LEU A 97 18.25 8.29 -5.10
CA LEU A 97 18.92 8.35 -3.79
C LEU A 97 20.39 8.72 -3.96
N ARG A 98 20.70 10.01 -4.11
CA ARG A 98 22.07 10.49 -4.40
C ARG A 98 22.76 11.19 -3.24
N GLU A 99 22.02 11.70 -2.25
CA GLU A 99 22.60 12.48 -1.15
C GLU A 99 22.16 11.90 0.20
N LYS A 100 23.11 11.52 1.06
CA LYS A 100 22.83 11.15 2.45
C LYS A 100 22.62 12.42 3.26
N ILE A 101 21.57 12.47 4.09
CA ILE A 101 21.34 13.62 4.97
C ILE A 101 22.37 13.54 6.10
N PRO A 102 23.12 14.61 6.42
CA PRO A 102 24.06 14.58 7.54
C PRO A 102 23.32 14.38 8.86
N GLN A 103 23.61 13.30 9.58
CA GLN A 103 23.09 13.05 10.94
C GLN A 103 24.22 12.80 11.93
N ASN A 104 23.89 12.68 13.22
CA ASN A 104 24.87 12.24 14.21
C ASN A 104 25.30 10.78 13.91
N PRO A 105 26.51 10.35 14.31
CA PRO A 105 27.05 9.03 13.92
C PRO A 105 26.22 7.82 14.36
N ILE A 106 25.49 7.93 15.48
CA ILE A 106 24.66 6.85 16.03
C ILE A 106 23.39 6.69 15.19
N ALA A 107 22.68 7.79 14.93
CA ALA A 107 21.51 7.83 14.08
C ALA A 107 21.86 7.39 12.64
N ASP A 108 23.01 7.82 12.12
CA ASP A 108 23.49 7.45 10.79
C ASP A 108 23.76 5.94 10.62
N THR A 109 24.02 5.23 11.73
CA THR A 109 24.32 3.79 11.75
C THR A 109 23.04 2.96 11.89
N LEU A 110 22.10 3.42 12.71
CA LEU A 110 20.85 2.70 13.01
C LEU A 110 19.72 3.02 12.03
N PHE A 111 19.64 4.28 11.58
CA PHE A 111 18.54 4.83 10.78
C PHE A 111 19.04 5.84 9.74
N PRO A 112 19.85 5.41 8.75
CA PRO A 112 20.42 6.32 7.77
C PRO A 112 19.32 7.01 6.95
N LYS A 113 19.27 8.35 7.00
CA LYS A 113 18.36 9.15 6.18
C LYS A 113 19.02 9.59 4.88
N TRP A 114 18.29 9.48 3.78
CA TRP A 114 18.70 9.90 2.46
C TRP A 114 17.77 11.00 1.97
N LYS A 115 18.33 12.00 1.28
CA LYS A 115 17.54 13.01 0.61
C LYS A 115 16.87 12.36 -0.59
N LEU A 116 15.55 12.49 -0.64
CA LEU A 116 14.76 12.03 -1.77
C LEU A 116 14.91 13.05 -2.90
N ASN A 117 15.76 12.75 -3.89
CA ASN A 117 15.75 13.50 -5.14
C ASN A 117 14.93 12.72 -6.15
N PHE A 118 14.18 13.41 -7.01
CA PHE A 118 13.39 12.77 -8.05
C PHE A 118 13.82 13.25 -9.42
N ASP A 119 13.92 12.32 -10.36
CA ASP A 119 14.38 12.58 -11.73
C ASP A 119 13.21 12.47 -12.70
N THR A 120 12.57 13.62 -12.89
CA THR A 120 11.40 13.74 -13.76
C THR A 120 11.77 13.60 -15.24
N HIS A 121 13.05 13.68 -15.64
CA HIS A 121 13.47 13.34 -17.00
C HIS A 121 13.18 11.87 -17.35
N GLN A 122 13.00 11.00 -16.34
CA GLN A 122 12.57 9.63 -16.56
C GLN A 122 11.13 9.49 -17.10
N PHE A 123 10.31 10.55 -17.05
CA PHE A 123 9.02 10.57 -17.73
C PHE A 123 9.15 10.75 -19.26
N GLY A 124 10.32 11.21 -19.74
CA GLY A 124 10.48 11.70 -21.11
C GLY A 124 9.92 13.11 -21.30
N VAL A 125 9.55 13.46 -22.54
CA VAL A 125 8.93 14.77 -22.84
C VAL A 125 7.45 14.72 -22.49
N ILE A 126 7.07 15.37 -21.39
CA ILE A 126 5.70 15.43 -20.87
C ILE A 126 5.24 16.89 -20.82
N GLY A 127 4.01 17.14 -21.25
CA GLY A 127 3.41 18.47 -21.15
C GLY A 127 3.13 18.89 -19.71
N ARG A 128 3.32 20.18 -19.40
CA ARG A 128 3.04 20.77 -18.08
C ARG A 128 1.63 20.48 -17.56
N ALA A 129 0.64 20.34 -18.45
CA ALA A 129 -0.73 19.98 -18.07
C ALA A 129 -0.81 18.59 -17.41
N HIS A 130 -0.04 17.61 -17.88
CA HIS A 130 0.00 16.28 -17.27
C HIS A 130 0.70 16.32 -15.90
N LEU A 131 1.80 17.06 -15.76
CA LEU A 131 2.47 17.26 -14.47
C LEU A 131 1.53 17.89 -13.44
N LYS A 132 0.77 18.92 -13.85
CA LYS A 132 -0.24 19.56 -12.99
C LYS A 132 -1.34 18.58 -12.55
N ARG A 133 -1.80 17.70 -13.45
CA ARG A 133 -2.79 16.68 -13.10
C ARG A 133 -2.21 15.65 -12.12
N ILE A 134 -0.99 15.17 -12.35
CA ILE A 134 -0.31 14.25 -11.42
C ILE A 134 -0.17 14.91 -10.04
N ALA A 135 0.29 16.15 -9.97
CA ALA A 135 0.41 16.89 -8.72
C ALA A 135 -0.95 17.05 -8.01
N PHE A 136 -2.00 17.36 -8.77
CA PHE A 136 -3.37 17.43 -8.25
C PHE A 136 -3.82 16.09 -7.64
N ASP A 137 -3.59 14.97 -8.31
CA ASP A 137 -3.93 13.64 -7.79
C ASP A 137 -3.15 13.30 -6.51
N PHE A 138 -1.87 13.67 -6.43
CA PHE A 138 -1.09 13.51 -5.20
C PHE A 138 -1.56 14.40 -4.06
N HIS A 139 -1.98 15.64 -4.32
CA HIS A 139 -2.59 16.49 -3.29
C HIS A 139 -3.86 15.86 -2.72
N ARG A 140 -4.69 15.23 -3.56
CA ARG A 140 -5.86 14.48 -3.09
C ARG A 140 -5.49 13.30 -2.19
N ILE A 141 -4.38 12.61 -2.48
CA ILE A 141 -3.85 11.55 -1.61
C ILE A 141 -3.45 12.13 -0.26
N ILE A 142 -2.71 13.23 -0.23
CA ILE A 142 -2.32 13.92 1.01
C ILE A 142 -3.56 14.29 1.83
N GLU A 143 -4.60 14.83 1.20
CA GLU A 143 -5.85 15.18 1.86
C GLU A 143 -6.55 13.97 2.48
N VAL A 144 -6.66 12.86 1.74
CA VAL A 144 -7.23 11.61 2.26
C VAL A 144 -6.40 11.05 3.40
N THR A 145 -5.07 11.06 3.28
CA THR A 145 -4.16 10.61 4.36
C THR A 145 -4.38 11.43 5.63
N LYS A 146 -4.45 12.76 5.51
CA LYS A 146 -4.72 13.66 6.65
C LYS A 146 -6.10 13.43 7.24
N TYR A 147 -7.13 13.23 6.41
CA TYR A 147 -8.48 12.94 6.86
C TYR A 147 -8.55 11.64 7.66
N LEU A 148 -7.98 10.56 7.14
CA LEU A 148 -7.98 9.26 7.80
C LEU A 148 -7.25 9.31 9.15
N ALA A 149 -6.10 9.98 9.23
CA ALA A 149 -5.36 10.12 10.47
C ALA A 149 -6.13 10.98 11.50
N ASN A 150 -6.61 12.15 11.10
CA ASN A 150 -7.20 13.09 12.05
C ASN A 150 -8.60 12.69 12.50
N GLU A 151 -9.47 12.31 11.56
CA GLU A 151 -10.89 12.09 11.80
C GLU A 151 -11.21 10.63 12.14
N GLU A 152 -10.49 9.69 11.53
CA GLU A 152 -10.78 8.25 11.68
C GLU A 152 -9.76 7.49 12.52
N LYS A 153 -8.65 8.12 12.91
CA LYS A 153 -7.56 7.48 13.66
C LYS A 153 -6.97 6.27 12.91
N LEU A 154 -6.91 6.41 11.58
CA LEU A 154 -6.40 5.40 10.66
C LEU A 154 -5.15 5.91 9.93
N ILE A 155 -4.12 5.08 9.91
CA ILE A 155 -2.90 5.30 9.14
C ILE A 155 -3.10 4.72 7.75
N PHE A 156 -3.02 5.59 6.74
CA PHE A 156 -3.00 5.17 5.34
C PHE A 156 -1.56 4.90 4.89
N ASP A 157 -1.23 3.62 4.81
CA ASP A 157 0.12 3.16 4.48
C ASP A 157 0.35 3.14 2.97
N VAL A 158 0.89 4.26 2.47
CA VAL A 158 1.20 4.46 1.05
C VAL A 158 2.70 4.46 0.82
N HIS A 159 3.17 3.43 0.14
CA HIS A 159 4.57 3.33 -0.28
C HIS A 159 4.75 3.76 -1.73
N SER A 160 5.92 4.30 -2.08
CA SER A 160 6.24 4.70 -3.46
C SER A 160 6.23 3.56 -4.47
N GLU A 161 6.35 2.31 -4.01
CA GLU A 161 6.16 1.11 -4.84
C GLU A 161 4.69 0.80 -5.12
N ASN A 162 3.76 1.34 -4.34
CA ASN A 162 2.33 1.09 -4.44
C ASN A 162 1.57 2.20 -5.21
N ILE A 163 2.32 3.15 -5.78
CA ILE A 163 1.82 4.24 -6.62
C ILE A 163 2.39 4.06 -8.03
N ILE A 164 1.51 3.96 -9.02
CA ILE A 164 1.87 3.87 -10.45
C ILE A 164 1.42 5.14 -11.16
N ILE A 165 2.28 5.68 -12.02
CA ILE A 165 1.92 6.68 -13.02
C ILE A 165 1.87 5.96 -14.37
N THR A 166 0.68 5.92 -14.94
CA THR A 166 0.35 5.12 -16.12
C THR A 166 0.79 5.77 -17.44
N TYR A 167 1.05 4.96 -18.46
CA TYR A 167 1.29 5.42 -19.85
C TYR A 167 0.20 4.93 -20.80
N PRO A 168 -0.11 5.68 -21.87
CA PRO A 168 0.40 7.01 -22.21
C PRO A 168 -0.34 8.14 -21.48
N ASP A 169 -1.38 7.80 -20.71
CA ASP A 169 -2.35 8.78 -20.22
C ASP A 169 -1.86 9.57 -19.00
N PHE A 170 -0.72 9.25 -18.39
CA PHE A 170 -0.15 9.93 -17.22
C PHE A 170 -1.15 10.10 -16.07
N THR A 171 -1.92 9.05 -15.78
CA THR A 171 -2.86 9.02 -14.65
C THR A 171 -2.25 8.29 -13.47
N LEU A 172 -2.53 8.79 -12.27
CA LEU A 172 -2.04 8.21 -11.03
C LEU A 172 -2.96 7.09 -10.55
N ARG A 173 -2.37 5.98 -10.09
CA ARG A 173 -3.06 4.79 -9.64
C ARG A 173 -2.43 4.21 -8.38
N LEU A 174 -3.27 3.81 -7.43
CA LEU A 174 -2.89 3.22 -6.14
C LEU A 174 -3.32 1.76 -6.08
N PHE A 175 -2.46 0.93 -5.50
CA PHE A 175 -2.71 -0.50 -5.33
C PHE A 175 -1.97 -1.03 -4.10
N ASP A 176 -2.29 -2.26 -3.68
CA ASP A 176 -1.62 -2.96 -2.55
C ASP A 176 -1.38 -2.12 -1.28
N PHE A 177 -2.36 -1.28 -0.94
CA PHE A 177 -2.30 -0.41 0.23
C PHE A 177 -3.00 -1.03 1.44
N HIS A 178 -2.67 -0.51 2.62
CA HIS A 178 -3.26 -0.95 3.88
C HIS A 178 -3.74 0.26 4.69
N LEU A 179 -4.79 0.04 5.50
CA LEU A 179 -5.21 0.98 6.54
C LEU A 179 -4.98 0.35 7.90
N PHE A 180 -4.14 0.97 8.72
CA PHE A 180 -3.86 0.52 10.07
C PHE A 180 -4.57 1.40 11.09
N ASP A 181 -4.91 0.82 12.23
CA ASP A 181 -5.35 1.59 13.39
C ASP A 181 -4.12 2.31 13.98
N GLU A 182 -4.23 3.61 14.27
CA GLU A 182 -3.12 4.39 14.82
C GLU A 182 -2.57 3.81 16.13
N HIS A 183 -3.42 3.13 16.92
CA HIS A 183 -3.05 2.54 18.20
C HIS A 183 -2.11 1.33 18.06
N LEU A 184 -1.93 0.82 16.84
CA LEU A 184 -0.93 -0.21 16.54
C LEU A 184 0.47 0.37 16.32
N TYR A 185 0.61 1.70 16.28
CA TYR A 185 1.88 2.39 16.10
C TYR A 185 2.33 3.05 17.40
N GLU A 186 3.61 2.87 17.75
CA GLU A 186 4.23 3.58 18.86
C GLU A 186 4.95 4.83 18.30
N PRO A 187 4.42 6.04 18.55
CA PRO A 187 5.05 7.26 18.05
C PRO A 187 6.42 7.47 18.72
N SER A 188 7.39 7.95 17.95
CA SER A 188 8.72 8.30 18.46
C SER A 188 8.97 9.80 18.30
N GLN A 189 9.94 10.37 19.01
CA GLN A 189 10.29 11.79 18.83
C GLN A 189 10.81 12.11 17.42
N GLU A 190 11.37 11.12 16.71
CA GLU A 190 11.93 11.29 15.37
C GLU A 190 10.91 11.05 14.25
N ASN A 191 9.83 10.33 14.55
CA ASN A 191 8.70 10.09 13.67
C ASN A 191 7.43 10.11 14.52
N PRO A 192 6.84 11.32 14.71
CA PRO A 192 5.68 11.49 15.57
C PRO A 192 4.44 10.83 14.98
N SER A 193 4.38 10.65 13.66
CA SER A 193 3.33 9.87 13.03
C SER A 193 3.69 9.38 11.62
N PRO A 194 3.42 8.09 11.28
CA PRO A 194 3.82 7.48 10.00
C PRO A 194 3.29 8.22 8.77
N GLU A 195 2.09 8.80 8.87
CA GLU A 195 1.47 9.53 7.77
C GLU A 195 2.27 10.76 7.35
N LEU A 196 3.01 11.40 8.26
CA LEU A 196 3.84 12.56 7.92
C LEU A 196 5.01 12.17 7.02
N ASP A 197 5.61 11.00 7.21
CA ASP A 197 6.66 10.49 6.33
C ASP A 197 6.11 10.23 4.91
N HIS A 198 4.92 9.61 4.82
CA HIS A 198 4.26 9.38 3.54
C HIS A 198 3.89 10.69 2.84
N ILE A 199 3.34 11.66 3.57
CA ILE A 199 3.01 13.00 3.05
C ILE A 199 4.27 13.71 2.57
N HIS A 200 5.34 13.69 3.36
CA HIS A 200 6.60 14.35 3.02
C HIS A 200 7.21 13.77 1.74
N MET A 201 7.21 12.44 1.60
CA MET A 201 7.66 11.76 0.39
C MET A 201 6.90 12.25 -0.85
N ILE A 202 5.58 12.39 -0.76
CA ILE A 202 4.72 12.87 -1.85
C ILE A 202 4.99 14.35 -2.14
N GLU A 203 5.11 15.19 -1.11
CA GLU A 203 5.38 16.62 -1.28
C GLU A 203 6.72 16.88 -1.97
N GLU A 204 7.78 16.15 -1.59
CA GLU A 204 9.08 16.23 -2.25
C GLU A 204 8.99 15.81 -3.71
N PHE A 205 8.18 14.80 -4.04
CA PHE A 205 7.95 14.41 -5.42
C PHE A 205 7.25 15.50 -6.23
N ILE A 206 6.21 16.13 -5.68
CA ILE A 206 5.51 17.24 -6.34
C ILE A 206 6.47 18.41 -6.57
N ARG A 207 7.31 18.76 -5.58
CA ARG A 207 8.28 19.86 -5.69
C ARG A 207 9.29 19.63 -6.82
N SER A 208 9.65 18.38 -7.09
CA SER A 208 10.56 18.03 -8.20
C SER A 208 10.03 18.36 -9.59
N PHE A 209 8.73 18.67 -9.73
CA PHE A 209 8.15 19.03 -11.02
C PHE A 209 8.46 20.46 -11.45
N GLU A 210 9.02 21.30 -10.56
CA GLU A 210 9.33 22.72 -10.82
C GLU A 210 8.15 23.51 -11.46
N LEU A 211 6.93 23.20 -11.00
CA LEU A 211 5.67 23.66 -11.60
C LEU A 211 5.32 25.13 -11.38
#